data_AF-D0A2D5-F1
#
_entry.id   AF-D0A2D5-F1
#
_cell.length_a   1.000
_cell.length_b   1.000
_cell.length_c   1.000
_cell.angle_alpha   90.00
_cell.angle_beta   90.00
_cell.angle_gamma   90.00
#
_symmetry.space_group_name_H-M   'P 1'
#
loop_
_entity.id
_entity.type
_entity.pdbx_description
1 polymer ?
#
loop_
_entity_poly.entity_id
_entity_poly.type
_entity_poly.pdbx_seq_one_letter_code
_entity_poly.pdbx_strand_id
1 'polypeptide(L)'
;MRSSQFLLSGLRPTAILMTISDEYIPRAFPVKSTTGLAGIAVEPLWKPKLLAAASELQAFLTSSDIPPESTYYNIAMTLVKRVNHGIKECQDDWCTLEKRYFWGWPVEYILQVTWRELETAQKWNEWRFWELDPEQVKKVAREDQNIGREGLGYNSPWEQVVREDFDKRKKALTQEEMAELKRMDTERMARETAAYKERKDRIRDDLEKARGDMLKKFLNKRFAVDKDLQRMQPGKRYSGKTADDLIAELKSSVENNPQKSDPGK
;
A
#
# COMPACT_ATOMS: atom_id res chain seq x y z
N MET A 1 33.84 50.13 55.94
CA MET A 1 32.84 49.04 55.85
C MET A 1 32.16 49.17 54.48
N ARG A 2 32.45 48.28 53.51
CA ARG A 2 31.54 47.25 52.92
C ARG A 2 30.21 47.86 52.44
N SER A 3 29.70 47.74 51.21
CA SER A 3 29.84 46.76 50.11
C SER A 3 29.31 47.40 48.81
N SER A 4 29.96 47.24 47.66
CA SER A 4 29.64 46.32 46.54
C SER A 4 28.31 46.57 45.78
N GLN A 5 28.47 47.07 44.55
CA GLN A 5 27.85 46.67 43.26
C GLN A 5 26.41 46.10 43.28
N PHE A 6 25.51 46.66 42.45
CA PHE A 6 24.93 45.97 41.28
C PHE A 6 24.09 46.96 40.44
N LEU A 7 24.46 47.09 39.16
CA LEU A 7 23.76 47.84 38.13
C LEU A 7 22.53 47.05 37.66
N LEU A 8 21.33 47.60 37.82
CA LEU A 8 20.11 47.11 37.17
C LEU A 8 19.74 48.05 36.03
N SER A 9 20.21 47.70 34.83
CA SER A 9 19.79 48.34 33.58
C SER A 9 19.14 47.32 32.65
N GLY A 10 17.89 47.59 32.27
CA GLY A 10 17.37 47.20 30.95
C GLY A 10 16.60 45.89 30.88
N LEU A 11 15.29 45.94 31.12
CA LEU A 11 14.33 45.04 30.48
C LEU A 11 13.20 45.87 29.87
N ARG A 12 13.35 46.20 28.57
CA ARG A 12 12.23 46.56 27.70
C ARG A 12 11.86 45.31 26.89
N PRO A 13 10.60 44.86 26.89
CA PRO A 13 10.19 43.78 26.00
C PRO A 13 9.94 44.36 24.60
N THR A 14 10.83 44.07 23.65
CA THR A 14 10.55 44.24 22.22
C THR A 14 9.65 43.11 21.76
N ALA A 15 8.40 43.44 21.41
CA ALA A 15 7.50 42.54 20.70
C ALA A 15 8.06 42.31 19.28
N ILE A 16 8.58 41.11 19.02
CA ILE A 16 9.03 40.71 17.69
C ILE A 16 7.80 40.20 16.93
N LEU A 17 7.27 41.05 16.05
CA LEU A 17 6.37 40.66 14.97
C LEU A 17 7.16 39.78 13.99
N MET A 18 6.95 38.46 14.05
CA MET A 18 7.44 37.55 13.03
C MET A 18 6.58 37.70 11.77
N THR A 19 7.06 38.50 10.82
CA THR A 19 6.65 38.40 9.43
C THR A 19 7.38 37.19 8.83
N ILE A 20 6.64 36.16 8.47
CA ILE A 20 7.17 35.03 7.71
C ILE A 20 7.36 35.53 6.28
N SER A 21 8.61 35.89 5.93
CA SER A 21 9.01 36.16 4.54
C SER A 21 9.15 34.83 3.80
N ASP A 22 8.47 34.71 2.67
CA ASP A 22 8.40 33.55 1.79
C ASP A 22 9.59 33.53 0.80
N GLU A 23 10.79 33.83 1.28
CA GLU A 23 12.01 33.83 0.48
C GLU A 23 12.82 32.57 0.73
N TYR A 24 12.93 31.74 -0.32
CA TYR A 24 13.73 30.52 -0.39
C TYR A 24 15.21 30.81 -0.10
N ILE A 25 15.68 30.44 1.09
CA ILE A 25 17.09 30.41 1.47
C ILE A 25 17.62 28.99 1.18
N PRO A 26 18.75 28.82 0.46
CA PRO A 26 19.36 27.52 0.26
C PRO A 26 19.69 26.90 1.62
N ARG A 27 18.95 25.85 2.02
CA ARG A 27 19.03 25.23 3.35
C ARG A 27 20.40 24.57 3.54
N ALA A 28 21.33 25.29 4.17
CA ALA A 28 22.33 24.65 5.00
C ALA A 28 21.57 23.98 6.15
N PHE A 29 21.23 22.70 6.00
CA PHE A 29 20.54 21.96 7.04
C PHE A 29 21.38 21.99 8.32
N PRO A 30 20.79 22.31 9.49
CA PRO A 30 21.55 22.36 10.73
C PRO A 30 22.18 20.99 10.99
N VAL A 31 23.50 21.01 11.17
CA VAL A 31 24.25 19.81 11.59
C VAL A 31 23.74 19.41 12.96
N LYS A 32 23.30 18.16 13.08
CA LYS A 32 22.76 17.61 14.33
C LYS A 32 23.88 17.62 15.39
N SER A 33 23.63 18.22 16.55
CA SER A 33 24.62 18.31 17.63
C SER A 33 24.62 17.08 18.53
N THR A 34 23.44 16.51 18.79
CA THR A 34 23.25 15.30 19.58
C THR A 34 22.00 14.58 19.10
N THR A 35 21.97 13.25 19.27
CA THR A 35 20.79 12.42 19.03
C THR A 35 19.81 12.44 20.22
N GLY A 36 20.25 12.95 21.37
CA GLY A 36 19.48 12.91 22.63
C GLY A 36 19.44 11.53 23.29
N LEU A 37 20.04 10.50 22.67
CA LEU A 37 20.08 9.13 23.18
C LEU A 37 21.50 8.76 23.59
N ALA A 38 21.65 8.27 24.83
CA ALA A 38 22.93 7.78 25.30
C ALA A 38 23.38 6.55 24.48
N GLY A 39 24.65 6.54 24.07
CA GLY A 39 25.23 5.45 23.27
C GLY A 39 24.98 5.52 21.76
N ILE A 40 24.30 6.55 21.25
CA ILE A 40 24.09 6.76 19.81
C ILE A 40 24.75 8.07 19.38
N ALA A 41 25.90 7.97 18.73
CA ALA A 41 26.59 9.12 18.17
C ALA A 41 25.85 9.67 16.95
N VAL A 42 25.98 10.98 16.73
CA VAL A 42 25.49 11.62 15.49
C VAL A 42 26.32 11.13 14.31
N GLU A 43 25.66 10.78 13.22
CA GLU A 43 26.29 10.25 12.02
C GLU A 43 26.18 11.26 10.86
N PRO A 44 27.28 11.94 10.47
CA PRO A 44 27.26 12.92 9.39
C PRO A 44 26.89 12.31 8.04
N LEU A 45 27.24 11.03 7.83
CA LEU A 45 26.95 10.29 6.60
C LEU A 45 25.77 9.32 6.78
N TRP A 46 24.75 9.72 7.54
CA TRP A 46 23.62 8.87 7.88
C TRP A 46 22.87 8.37 6.63
N LYS A 47 22.66 9.22 5.62
CA LYS A 47 21.89 8.90 4.41
C LYS A 47 22.49 7.76 3.60
N PRO A 48 23.75 7.84 3.12
CA PRO A 48 24.34 6.72 2.37
C PRO A 48 24.48 5.46 3.22
N LYS A 49 24.78 5.58 4.52
CA LYS A 49 24.88 4.41 5.43
C LYS A 49 23.53 3.71 5.63
N LEU A 50 22.46 4.47 5.79
CA LEU A 50 21.12 3.94 5.99
C LEU A 50 20.56 3.32 4.70
N LEU A 51 20.84 3.91 3.54
CA LEU A 51 20.51 3.29 2.25
C LEU A 51 21.31 2.00 2.02
N ALA A 52 22.61 2.00 2.35
CA ALA A 52 23.43 0.80 2.26
C ALA A 52 22.88 -0.33 3.14
N ALA A 53 22.63 -0.04 4.43
CA ALA A 53 22.04 -1.01 5.36
C ALA A 53 20.68 -1.55 4.87
N ALA A 54 19.80 -0.67 4.38
CA ALA A 54 18.51 -1.09 3.83
C ALA A 54 18.66 -1.94 2.56
N SER A 55 19.64 -1.62 1.70
CA SER A 55 19.91 -2.39 0.48
C SER A 55 20.48 -3.78 0.80
N GLU A 56 21.35 -3.89 1.80
CA GLU A 56 21.89 -5.18 2.25
C GLU A 56 20.81 -6.05 2.88
N LEU A 57 19.96 -5.47 3.75
CA LEU A 57 18.80 -6.18 4.30
C LEU A 57 17.84 -6.63 3.20
N GLN A 58 17.55 -5.76 2.23
CA GLN A 58 16.69 -6.11 1.10
C GLN A 58 17.29 -7.27 0.29
N ALA A 59 18.57 -7.17 -0.07
CA ALA A 59 19.26 -8.19 -0.85
C ALA A 59 19.24 -9.53 -0.11
N PHE A 60 19.57 -9.52 1.19
CA PHE A 60 19.53 -10.71 2.02
C PHE A 60 18.14 -11.35 2.00
N LEU A 61 17.09 -10.60 2.34
CA LEU A 61 15.71 -11.10 2.34
C LEU A 61 15.32 -11.71 0.99
N THR A 62 15.67 -11.07 -0.12
CA THR A 62 15.34 -11.60 -1.47
C THR A 62 16.13 -12.84 -1.88
N SER A 63 17.32 -13.03 -1.31
CA SER A 63 18.21 -14.17 -1.62
C SER A 63 18.10 -15.32 -0.61
N SER A 64 17.49 -15.06 0.55
CA SER A 64 17.34 -16.00 1.65
C SER A 64 16.22 -17.02 1.40
N ASP A 65 16.17 -18.07 2.21
CA ASP A 65 15.11 -19.09 2.19
C ASP A 65 13.83 -18.61 2.90
N ILE A 66 13.83 -17.38 3.45
CA ILE A 66 12.68 -16.79 4.13
C ILE A 66 11.53 -16.58 3.10
N PRO A 67 10.35 -17.19 3.31
CA PRO A 67 9.24 -17.04 2.38
C PRO A 67 8.70 -15.61 2.35
N PRO A 68 8.41 -15.03 1.17
CA PRO A 68 7.82 -13.69 1.03
C PRO A 68 6.46 -13.53 1.74
N GLU A 69 5.70 -14.61 1.84
CA GLU A 69 4.43 -14.70 2.54
C GLU A 69 4.57 -14.72 4.07
N SER A 70 5.78 -14.96 4.59
CA SER A 70 5.99 -14.98 6.04
C SER A 70 5.75 -13.61 6.66
N THR A 71 5.18 -13.59 7.86
CA THR A 71 4.95 -12.35 8.62
C THR A 71 6.25 -11.60 8.84
N TYR A 72 7.32 -12.32 9.14
CA TYR A 72 8.65 -11.75 9.36
C TYR A 72 9.17 -11.03 8.12
N TYR A 73 9.16 -11.67 6.95
CA TYR A 73 9.59 -11.06 5.70
C TYR A 73 8.84 -9.76 5.42
N ASN A 74 7.52 -9.77 5.62
CA ASN A 74 6.68 -8.59 5.38
C ASN A 74 7.01 -7.43 6.34
N ILE A 75 7.30 -7.71 7.61
CA ILE A 75 7.70 -6.71 8.59
C ILE A 75 9.07 -6.12 8.23
N ALA A 76 10.08 -6.97 8.00
CA ALA A 76 11.44 -6.54 7.67
C ALA A 76 11.47 -5.75 6.34
N MET A 77 10.75 -6.22 5.32
CA MET A 77 10.62 -5.52 4.05
C MET A 77 9.86 -4.20 4.16
N THR A 78 8.94 -4.06 5.13
CA THR A 78 8.27 -2.79 5.42
C THR A 78 9.25 -1.76 5.97
N LEU A 79 10.19 -2.16 6.83
CA LEU A 79 11.28 -1.29 7.29
C LEU A 79 12.12 -0.78 6.11
N VAL A 80 12.56 -1.69 5.22
CA VAL A 80 13.32 -1.35 4.01
C VAL A 80 12.54 -0.34 3.14
N LYS A 81 11.28 -0.64 2.84
CA LYS A 81 10.41 0.23 2.02
C LYS A 81 10.26 1.61 2.65
N ARG A 82 10.07 1.67 3.97
CA ARG A 82 9.93 2.93 4.71
C ARG A 82 11.19 3.77 4.64
N VAL A 83 12.37 3.17 4.81
CA VAL A 83 13.66 3.85 4.68
C VAL A 83 13.81 4.43 3.26
N ASN A 84 13.64 3.59 2.24
CA ASN A 84 13.83 4.01 0.84
C ASN A 84 12.83 5.09 0.42
N HIS A 85 11.55 4.92 0.77
CA HIS A 85 10.51 5.89 0.44
C HIS A 85 10.68 7.19 1.24
N GLY A 86 10.98 7.10 2.54
CA GLY A 86 11.22 8.26 3.39
C GLY A 86 12.41 9.09 2.90
N ILE A 87 13.54 8.46 2.57
CA ILE A 87 14.71 9.18 2.02
C ILE A 87 14.40 9.77 0.64
N LYS A 88 13.62 9.09 -0.19
CA LYS A 88 13.20 9.61 -1.50
C LYS A 88 12.33 10.88 -1.36
N GLU A 89 11.45 10.94 -0.36
CA GLU A 89 10.61 12.12 -0.12
C GLU A 89 11.35 13.24 0.61
N CYS A 90 12.11 12.93 1.66
CA CYS A 90 12.75 13.92 2.54
C CYS A 90 14.14 14.35 2.07
N GLN A 91 14.76 13.61 1.14
CA GLN A 91 16.09 13.87 0.60
C GLN A 91 17.17 13.93 1.69
N ASP A 92 17.64 15.12 2.06
CA ASP A 92 18.67 15.35 3.09
C ASP A 92 18.08 15.92 4.39
N ASP A 93 16.76 16.11 4.45
CA ASP A 93 16.06 16.60 5.64
C ASP A 93 15.82 15.47 6.65
N TRP A 94 16.85 15.21 7.45
CA TRP A 94 16.80 14.22 8.52
C TRP A 94 15.68 14.52 9.54
N CYS A 95 15.41 15.79 9.84
CA CYS A 95 14.41 16.18 10.85
C CYS A 95 12.99 15.83 10.41
N THR A 96 12.66 16.12 9.14
CA THR A 96 11.36 15.74 8.57
C THR A 96 11.24 14.22 8.44
N LEU A 97 12.33 13.54 8.06
CA LEU A 97 12.38 12.08 7.97
C LEU A 97 12.08 11.42 9.32
N GLU A 98 12.74 11.86 10.39
CA GLU A 98 12.54 11.35 11.75
C GLU A 98 11.09 11.51 12.21
N LYS A 99 10.52 12.70 12.04
CA LYS A 99 9.15 13.00 12.48
C LYS A 99 8.09 12.23 11.70
N ARG A 100 8.23 12.17 10.38
CA ARG A 100 7.17 11.66 9.49
C ARG A 100 7.23 10.14 9.30
N TYR A 101 8.43 9.57 9.26
CA TYR A 101 8.61 8.16 8.93
C TYR A 101 9.10 7.34 10.13
N PHE A 102 9.90 7.93 11.02
CA PHE A 102 10.52 7.19 12.13
C PHE A 102 9.92 7.51 13.50
N TRP A 103 8.74 8.14 13.55
CA TRP A 103 8.01 8.45 14.79
C TRP A 103 8.84 9.22 15.83
N GLY A 104 9.73 10.09 15.35
CA GLY A 104 10.62 10.89 16.19
C GLY A 104 11.90 10.17 16.64
N TRP A 105 12.11 8.91 16.25
CA TRP A 105 13.39 8.23 16.50
C TRP A 105 14.50 8.79 15.61
N PRO A 106 15.71 9.03 16.15
CA PRO A 106 16.88 9.47 15.38
C PRO A 106 17.19 8.58 14.18
N VAL A 107 17.61 9.16 13.05
CA VAL A 107 18.07 8.39 11.88
C VAL A 107 19.21 7.41 12.23
N GLU A 108 20.06 7.78 13.19
CA GLU A 108 21.17 6.94 13.67
C GLU A 108 20.68 5.73 14.46
N TYR A 109 19.58 5.87 15.20
CA TYR A 109 18.94 4.73 15.85
C TYR A 109 18.35 3.78 14.81
N ILE A 110 17.66 4.32 13.81
CA ILE A 110 17.09 3.51 12.73
C ILE A 110 18.17 2.77 11.95
N LEU A 111 19.33 3.39 11.72
CA LEU A 111 20.49 2.73 11.15
C LEU A 111 20.92 1.51 11.98
N GLN A 112 21.03 1.65 13.30
CA GLN A 112 21.37 0.52 14.18
C GLN A 112 20.29 -0.57 14.16
N VAL A 113 19.01 -0.19 14.12
CA VAL A 113 17.89 -1.12 13.99
C VAL A 113 17.98 -1.90 12.68
N THR A 114 18.24 -1.23 11.55
CA THR A 114 18.37 -1.89 10.25
C THR A 114 19.52 -2.90 10.23
N TRP A 115 20.67 -2.58 10.82
CA TRP A 115 21.78 -3.52 10.94
C TRP A 115 21.46 -4.72 11.84
N ARG A 116 20.84 -4.47 13.00
CA ARG A 116 20.39 -5.56 13.89
C ARG A 116 19.34 -6.43 13.23
N GLU A 117 18.48 -5.84 12.41
CA GLU A 117 17.47 -6.58 11.65
C GLU A 117 18.13 -7.50 10.61
N LEU A 118 19.21 -7.06 9.97
CA LEU A 118 20.00 -7.92 9.08
C LEU A 118 20.63 -9.11 9.84
N GLU A 119 21.26 -8.86 11.00
CA GLU A 119 21.79 -9.95 11.84
C GLU A 119 20.70 -10.91 12.31
N THR A 120 19.52 -10.36 12.61
CA THR A 120 18.34 -11.14 13.02
C THR A 120 17.85 -12.00 11.85
N ALA A 121 17.72 -11.41 10.65
CA ALA A 121 17.31 -12.11 9.45
C ALA A 121 18.27 -13.28 9.13
N GLN A 122 19.57 -13.08 9.30
CA GLN A 122 20.56 -14.14 9.12
C GLN A 122 20.34 -15.32 10.07
N LYS A 123 20.18 -15.05 11.37
CA LYS A 123 19.91 -16.10 12.37
C LYS A 123 18.56 -16.76 12.16
N TRP A 124 17.54 -15.99 11.85
CA TRP A 124 16.20 -16.50 11.57
C TRP A 124 16.21 -17.36 10.32
N ASN A 125 17.05 -17.02 9.34
CA ASN A 125 17.22 -17.83 8.16
C ASN A 125 17.80 -19.22 8.48
N GLU A 126 18.77 -19.27 9.39
CA GLU A 126 19.35 -20.53 9.88
C GLU A 126 18.35 -21.34 10.71
N TRP A 127 17.55 -20.67 11.54
CA TRP A 127 16.61 -21.32 12.46
C TRP A 127 15.25 -21.66 11.85
N ARG A 128 14.96 -21.11 10.66
CA ARG A 128 13.72 -21.35 9.90
C ARG A 128 12.44 -21.15 10.70
N PHE A 129 12.34 -20.05 11.44
CA PHE A 129 11.18 -19.75 12.30
C PHE A 129 9.83 -19.60 11.57
N TRP A 130 9.83 -19.60 10.24
CA TRP A 130 8.61 -19.64 9.42
C TRP A 130 8.10 -21.05 9.15
N GLU A 131 8.89 -22.09 9.42
CA GLU A 131 8.43 -23.47 9.37
C GLU A 131 7.54 -23.70 10.59
N LEU A 132 6.25 -23.95 10.35
CA LEU A 132 5.33 -24.34 11.41
C LEU A 132 5.66 -25.77 11.84
N ASP A 133 5.82 -25.99 13.14
CA ASP A 133 5.92 -27.34 13.69
C ASP A 133 4.70 -28.16 13.25
N PRO A 134 4.87 -29.34 12.63
CA PRO A 134 3.77 -30.20 12.22
C PRO A 134 2.75 -30.50 13.33
N GLU A 135 3.17 -30.48 14.60
CA GLU A 135 2.26 -30.62 15.75
C GLU A 135 1.48 -29.33 16.03
N GLN A 136 2.09 -28.16 15.85
CA GLN A 136 1.42 -26.86 15.97
C GLN A 136 0.44 -26.61 14.83
N VAL A 137 0.74 -27.01 13.58
CA VAL A 137 -0.21 -26.90 12.45
C VAL A 137 -1.53 -27.62 12.77
N LYS A 138 -1.46 -28.80 13.39
CA LYS A 138 -2.65 -29.57 13.81
C LYS A 138 -3.41 -28.88 14.94
N LYS A 139 -2.71 -28.15 15.81
CA LYS A 139 -3.32 -27.40 16.92
C LYS A 139 -3.96 -26.10 16.43
N VAL A 140 -3.30 -25.34 15.57
CA VAL A 140 -3.83 -24.14 14.93
C VAL A 140 -5.04 -24.47 14.05
N ALA A 141 -5.02 -25.56 13.28
CA ALA A 141 -6.19 -25.99 12.50
C ALA A 141 -7.39 -26.42 13.38
N ARG A 142 -7.15 -26.88 14.62
CA ARG A 142 -8.21 -27.15 15.61
C ARG A 142 -8.68 -25.89 16.34
N GLU A 143 -7.76 -24.95 16.60
CA GLU A 143 -8.07 -23.66 17.20
C GLU A 143 -8.87 -22.80 16.22
N ASP A 144 -8.54 -22.75 14.92
CA ASP A 144 -9.31 -22.05 13.88
C ASP A 144 -10.75 -22.57 13.75
N GLN A 145 -10.99 -23.86 14.01
CA GLN A 145 -12.35 -24.43 14.09
C GLN A 145 -13.09 -24.06 15.39
N ASN A 146 -12.37 -23.61 16.41
CA ASN A 146 -12.87 -23.19 17.72
C ASN A 146 -12.66 -21.68 17.99
N ILE A 147 -12.19 -20.88 17.03
CA ILE A 147 -12.07 -19.42 17.16
C ILE A 147 -13.49 -18.90 17.37
N GLY A 148 -13.77 -18.52 18.62
CA GLY A 148 -15.09 -18.10 19.10
C GLY A 148 -15.60 -18.83 20.35
N ARG A 149 -15.00 -19.96 20.76
CA ARG A 149 -15.42 -20.67 22.00
C ARG A 149 -14.48 -20.48 23.19
N GLU A 150 -13.18 -20.33 22.99
CA GLU A 150 -12.20 -20.31 24.10
C GLU A 150 -11.47 -18.95 24.28
N GLY A 151 -12.06 -17.86 23.78
CA GLY A 151 -11.57 -16.49 23.99
C GLY A 151 -12.52 -15.58 24.79
N LEU A 152 -13.64 -16.10 25.31
CA LEU A 152 -14.67 -15.32 26.00
C LEU A 152 -14.25 -14.77 27.39
N GLY A 153 -13.01 -15.02 27.84
CA GLY A 153 -12.55 -14.71 29.20
C GLY A 153 -11.43 -13.69 29.34
N TYR A 154 -10.68 -13.36 28.28
CA TYR A 154 -9.61 -12.37 28.36
C TYR A 154 -10.08 -11.05 27.77
N ASN A 155 -10.78 -10.25 28.59
CA ASN A 155 -10.92 -8.83 28.29
C ASN A 155 -9.59 -8.16 28.62
N SER A 156 -8.96 -7.52 27.64
CA SER A 156 -7.88 -6.58 27.96
C SER A 156 -8.46 -5.40 28.77
N PRO A 157 -7.71 -4.80 29.71
CA PRO A 157 -8.19 -3.63 30.47
C PRO A 157 -8.67 -2.48 29.58
N TRP A 158 -8.15 -2.39 28.35
CA TRP A 158 -8.57 -1.42 27.34
C TRP A 158 -9.95 -1.72 26.73
N GLU A 159 -10.30 -2.99 26.52
CA GLU A 159 -11.62 -3.37 25.98
C GLU A 159 -12.75 -3.13 26.98
N GLN A 160 -12.48 -3.25 28.29
CA GLN A 160 -13.46 -2.94 29.34
C GLN A 160 -13.83 -1.44 29.35
N VAL A 161 -12.84 -0.56 29.25
CA VAL A 161 -13.07 0.90 29.24
C VAL A 161 -13.84 1.33 27.98
N VAL A 162 -13.49 0.78 26.82
CA VAL A 162 -14.19 1.09 25.56
C VAL A 162 -15.63 0.55 25.56
N ARG A 163 -15.88 -0.63 26.14
CA ARG A 163 -17.24 -1.18 26.29
C ARG A 163 -18.09 -0.35 27.25
N GLU A 164 -17.54 0.09 28.38
CA GLU A 164 -18.28 0.92 29.34
C GLU A 164 -18.65 2.29 28.75
N ASP A 165 -17.76 2.91 27.98
CA ASP A 165 -18.05 4.16 27.27
C ASP A 165 -19.05 3.97 26.12
N PHE A 166 -18.97 2.83 25.41
CA PHE A 166 -19.92 2.49 24.38
C PHE A 166 -21.32 2.20 24.95
N ASP A 167 -21.42 1.46 26.05
CA ASP A 167 -22.70 1.15 26.71
C ASP A 167 -23.31 2.38 27.38
N LYS A 168 -22.51 3.32 27.89
CA LYS A 168 -22.99 4.64 28.34
C LYS A 168 -23.54 5.47 27.18
N ARG A 169 -22.87 5.50 26.02
CA ARG A 169 -23.35 6.21 24.82
C ARG A 169 -24.58 5.54 24.21
N LYS A 170 -24.69 4.20 24.28
CA LYS A 170 -25.84 3.43 23.79
C LYS A 170 -27.06 3.54 24.70
N LYS A 171 -26.87 3.70 26.02
CA LYS A 171 -27.96 4.02 26.96
C LYS A 171 -28.39 5.49 26.89
N ALA A 172 -27.55 6.37 26.36
CA ALA A 172 -27.86 7.80 26.20
C ALA A 172 -28.57 8.13 24.87
N LEU A 173 -28.52 7.26 23.86
CA LEU A 173 -29.28 7.43 22.62
C LEU A 173 -30.72 6.94 22.79
N THR A 174 -31.67 7.80 22.47
CA THR A 174 -33.08 7.43 22.49
C THR A 174 -33.40 6.40 21.40
N GLN A 175 -34.46 5.62 21.60
CA GLN A 175 -34.84 4.51 20.71
C GLN A 175 -35.15 5.00 19.28
N GLU A 176 -35.54 6.27 19.12
CA GLU A 176 -35.79 6.95 17.84
C GLU A 176 -34.48 7.29 17.11
N GLU A 177 -33.46 7.81 17.80
CA GLU A 177 -32.16 8.14 17.19
C GLU A 177 -31.41 6.89 16.69
N MET A 178 -31.52 5.76 17.42
CA MET A 178 -30.96 4.48 16.97
C MET A 178 -31.68 3.90 15.75
N ALA A 179 -32.98 4.16 15.60
CA ALA A 179 -33.74 3.73 14.43
C ALA A 179 -33.38 4.58 13.20
N GLU A 180 -33.20 5.89 13.39
CA GLU A 180 -32.79 6.81 12.34
C GLU A 180 -31.36 6.54 11.85
N LEU A 181 -30.42 6.26 12.77
CA LEU A 181 -29.05 5.90 12.40
C LEU A 181 -28.98 4.61 11.57
N LYS A 182 -29.76 3.58 11.95
CA LYS A 182 -29.86 2.34 11.16
C LYS A 182 -30.49 2.57 9.79
N ARG A 183 -31.43 3.52 9.67
CA ARG A 183 -32.01 3.88 8.37
C ARG A 183 -30.98 4.58 7.49
N MET A 184 -30.21 5.50 8.05
CA MET A 184 -29.13 6.19 7.35
C MET A 184 -28.04 5.23 6.86
N ASP A 185 -27.64 4.26 7.68
CA ASP A 185 -26.65 3.25 7.29
C ASP A 185 -27.16 2.32 6.18
N THR A 186 -28.42 1.91 6.23
CA THR A 186 -29.01 1.07 5.18
C THR A 186 -29.21 1.83 3.87
N GLU A 187 -29.62 3.11 3.93
CA GLU A 187 -29.69 3.99 2.76
C GLU A 187 -28.31 4.25 2.14
N ARG A 188 -27.28 4.43 2.97
CA ARG A 188 -25.90 4.61 2.51
C ARG A 188 -25.38 3.35 1.82
N MET A 189 -25.55 2.18 2.42
CA MET A 189 -25.18 0.89 1.80
C MET A 189 -25.91 0.67 0.46
N ALA A 190 -27.19 1.03 0.37
CA ALA A 190 -27.95 0.89 -0.86
C ALA A 190 -27.40 1.80 -1.98
N ARG A 191 -27.04 3.06 -1.66
CA ARG A 191 -26.42 3.99 -2.62
C ARG A 191 -25.04 3.52 -3.08
N GLU A 192 -24.21 3.05 -2.17
CA GLU A 192 -22.88 2.53 -2.50
C GLU A 192 -22.97 1.28 -3.39
N THR A 193 -23.92 0.38 -3.10
CA THR A 193 -24.18 -0.82 -3.91
C THR A 193 -24.67 -0.46 -5.33
N ALA A 194 -25.54 0.55 -5.45
CA ALA A 194 -26.01 1.04 -6.75
C ALA A 194 -24.88 1.67 -7.58
N ALA A 195 -24.04 2.49 -6.95
CA ALA A 195 -22.88 3.11 -7.61
C ALA A 195 -21.87 2.07 -8.10
N TYR A 196 -21.66 1.00 -7.30
CA TYR A 196 -20.79 -0.10 -7.69
C TYR A 196 -21.33 -0.86 -8.91
N LYS A 197 -22.65 -1.11 -8.95
CA LYS A 197 -23.32 -1.74 -10.09
C LYS A 197 -23.20 -0.89 -11.35
N GLU A 198 -23.43 0.41 -11.27
CA GLU A 198 -23.29 1.34 -12.39
C GLU A 198 -21.85 1.41 -12.91
N ARG A 199 -20.85 1.40 -12.02
CA ARG A 199 -19.44 1.34 -12.42
C ARG A 199 -19.10 0.03 -13.13
N LYS A 200 -19.63 -1.10 -12.65
CA LYS A 200 -19.45 -2.41 -13.29
C LYS A 200 -20.07 -2.45 -14.70
N ASP A 201 -21.24 -1.86 -14.88
CA ASP A 201 -21.94 -1.82 -16.17
C ASP A 201 -21.20 -0.96 -17.18
N ARG A 202 -20.70 0.23 -16.79
CA ARG A 202 -19.84 1.06 -17.66
C ARG A 202 -18.59 0.34 -18.15
N ILE A 203 -17.89 -0.37 -17.26
CA ILE A 203 -16.67 -1.11 -17.61
C ILE A 203 -16.99 -2.20 -18.64
N ARG A 204 -18.15 -2.85 -18.53
CA ARG A 204 -18.60 -3.86 -19.48
C ARG A 204 -18.83 -3.27 -20.86
N ASP A 205 -19.54 -2.14 -20.93
CA ASP A 205 -19.83 -1.47 -22.20
C ASP A 205 -18.55 -0.97 -22.89
N ASP A 206 -17.60 -0.44 -22.12
CA ASP A 206 -16.28 -0.03 -22.64
C ASP A 206 -15.48 -1.21 -23.20
N LEU A 207 -15.53 -2.38 -22.55
CA LEU A 207 -14.89 -3.60 -23.03
C LEU A 207 -15.53 -4.12 -24.32
N GLU A 208 -16.86 -4.10 -24.42
CA GLU A 208 -17.57 -4.49 -25.64
C GLU A 208 -17.24 -3.56 -26.81
N LYS A 209 -17.17 -2.25 -26.56
CA LYS A 209 -16.77 -1.26 -27.56
C LYS A 209 -15.33 -1.47 -28.01
N ALA A 210 -14.40 -1.70 -27.07
CA ALA A 210 -13.00 -1.98 -27.39
C ALA A 210 -12.84 -3.26 -28.23
N ARG A 211 -13.64 -4.30 -27.95
CA ARG A 211 -13.69 -5.53 -28.75
C ARG A 211 -14.17 -5.26 -30.18
N GLY A 212 -15.22 -4.46 -30.35
CA GLY A 212 -15.73 -4.05 -31.66
C GLY A 212 -14.71 -3.24 -32.47
N ASP A 213 -14.04 -2.28 -31.84
CA ASP A 213 -13.01 -1.46 -32.49
C ASP A 213 -11.78 -2.27 -32.91
N MET A 214 -11.37 -3.25 -32.10
CA MET A 214 -10.28 -4.16 -32.43
C MET A 214 -10.63 -5.03 -33.64
N LEU A 215 -11.85 -5.57 -33.69
CA LEU A 215 -12.34 -6.36 -34.82
C LEU A 215 -12.39 -5.51 -36.10
N LYS A 216 -12.87 -4.27 -36.01
CA LYS A 216 -12.90 -3.33 -37.14
C LYS A 216 -11.50 -3.01 -37.67
N LYS A 217 -10.53 -2.77 -36.79
CA LYS A 217 -9.12 -2.56 -37.17
C LYS A 217 -8.53 -3.80 -37.85
N PHE A 218 -8.85 -5.00 -37.35
CA PHE A 218 -8.38 -6.26 -37.94
C PHE A 218 -8.96 -6.47 -39.34
N LEU A 219 -10.27 -6.27 -39.52
CA LEU A 219 -10.92 -6.38 -40.82
C LEU A 219 -10.38 -5.36 -41.83
N ASN A 220 -10.21 -4.09 -41.42
CA ASN A 220 -9.64 -3.06 -42.28
C ASN A 220 -8.21 -3.40 -42.72
N LYS A 221 -7.37 -3.93 -41.83
CA LYS A 221 -6.03 -4.41 -42.19
C LYS A 221 -6.09 -5.57 -43.18
N ARG A 222 -6.99 -6.54 -42.98
CA ARG A 222 -7.19 -7.64 -43.91
C ARG A 222 -7.62 -7.15 -45.29
N PHE A 223 -8.57 -6.23 -45.37
CA PHE A 223 -9.00 -5.62 -46.63
C PHE A 223 -7.88 -4.87 -47.35
N ALA A 224 -7.06 -4.12 -46.62
CA ALA A 224 -5.90 -3.43 -47.20
C ALA A 224 -4.87 -4.43 -47.74
N VAL A 225 -4.56 -5.47 -46.97
CA VAL A 225 -3.64 -6.55 -47.37
C VAL A 225 -4.18 -7.32 -48.58
N ASP A 226 -5.47 -7.65 -48.62
CA ASP A 226 -6.09 -8.33 -49.76
C ASP A 226 -6.02 -7.46 -51.03
N LYS A 227 -6.24 -6.14 -50.91
CA LYS A 227 -6.11 -5.20 -52.03
C LYS A 227 -4.67 -5.09 -52.54
N ASP A 228 -3.69 -5.10 -51.65
CA ASP A 228 -2.27 -5.06 -52.02
C ASP A 228 -1.80 -6.42 -52.59
N LEU A 229 -2.31 -7.55 -52.07
CA LEU A 229 -2.13 -8.88 -52.65
C LEU A 229 -2.71 -8.97 -54.07
N GLN A 230 -3.86 -8.36 -54.33
CA GLN A 230 -4.44 -8.26 -55.67
C GLN A 230 -3.57 -7.46 -56.64
N ARG A 231 -2.92 -6.40 -56.18
CA ARG A 231 -1.95 -5.63 -57.00
C ARG A 231 -0.69 -6.44 -57.32
N MET A 232 -0.28 -7.33 -56.41
CA MET A 232 0.93 -8.15 -56.52
C MET A 232 0.71 -9.44 -57.34
N GLN A 233 -0.54 -9.82 -57.67
CA GLN A 233 -0.87 -11.00 -58.48
C GLN A 233 -1.91 -10.71 -59.57
N PRO A 234 -1.52 -10.06 -60.68
CA PRO A 234 -2.44 -9.84 -61.79
C PRO A 234 -2.72 -11.17 -62.51
N GLY A 235 -3.93 -11.73 -62.34
CA GLY A 235 -4.41 -12.87 -63.14
C GLY A 235 -5.23 -13.94 -62.42
N LYS A 236 -5.29 -13.98 -61.08
CA LYS A 236 -6.15 -14.93 -60.36
C LYS A 236 -7.52 -14.31 -60.03
N ARG A 237 -8.59 -14.88 -60.61
CA ARG A 237 -9.99 -14.44 -60.38
C ARG A 237 -10.44 -14.78 -58.95
N TYR A 238 -11.04 -13.80 -58.28
CA TYR A 238 -11.56 -13.91 -56.91
C TYR A 238 -13.06 -14.28 -56.90
N SER A 239 -13.55 -14.87 -55.81
CA SER A 239 -14.91 -15.43 -55.64
C SER A 239 -16.05 -14.41 -55.51
N GLY A 240 -15.78 -13.11 -55.66
CA GLY A 240 -16.81 -12.05 -55.72
C GLY A 240 -17.58 -11.74 -54.43
N LYS A 241 -17.31 -12.42 -53.31
CA LYS A 241 -18.02 -12.21 -52.04
C LYS A 241 -17.67 -10.87 -51.40
N THR A 242 -18.68 -10.14 -50.94
CA THR A 242 -18.52 -8.85 -50.25
C THR A 242 -18.25 -9.04 -48.75
N ALA A 243 -17.89 -7.96 -48.05
CA ALA A 243 -17.63 -7.97 -46.61
C ALA A 243 -18.84 -8.50 -45.81
N ASP A 244 -20.04 -8.12 -46.23
CA ASP A 244 -21.28 -8.50 -45.56
C ASP A 244 -21.62 -9.98 -45.77
N ASP A 245 -21.30 -10.54 -46.94
CA ASP A 245 -21.46 -11.98 -47.22
C ASP A 245 -20.57 -12.83 -46.32
N LEU A 246 -19.33 -12.40 -46.10
CA LEU A 246 -18.37 -13.09 -45.23
C LEU A 246 -18.77 -12.99 -43.75
N ILE A 247 -19.36 -11.86 -43.34
CA ILE A 247 -19.88 -11.66 -41.98
C ILE A 247 -21.11 -12.56 -41.75
N ALA A 248 -21.99 -12.68 -42.74
CA ALA A 248 -23.14 -13.59 -42.67
C ALA A 248 -22.69 -15.06 -42.59
N GLU A 249 -21.69 -15.45 -43.39
CA GLU A 249 -21.12 -16.80 -43.39
C GLU A 249 -20.43 -17.13 -42.04
N LEU A 250 -19.70 -16.18 -41.47
CA LEU A 250 -19.11 -16.30 -40.12
C LEU A 250 -20.17 -16.40 -39.01
N LYS A 251 -21.24 -15.59 -39.07
CA LYS A 251 -22.35 -15.68 -38.10
C LYS A 251 -23.06 -17.02 -38.19
N SER A 252 -23.35 -17.51 -39.40
CA SER A 252 -23.96 -18.84 -39.60
C SER A 252 -23.05 -20.00 -39.18
N SER A 253 -21.73 -19.82 -39.26
CA SER A 253 -20.75 -20.82 -38.80
C SER A 253 -20.64 -20.89 -37.27
N VAL A 254 -20.96 -19.79 -36.57
CA VAL A 254 -21.03 -19.74 -35.10
C VAL A 254 -22.34 -20.36 -34.60
N GLU A 255 -23.47 -20.12 -35.27
CA GLU A 255 -24.75 -20.75 -34.91
C GLU A 255 -24.77 -22.27 -35.17
N ASN A 256 -24.07 -22.75 -36.20
CA ASN A 256 -23.98 -24.18 -36.53
C ASN A 256 -22.91 -24.95 -35.73
N ASN A 257 -22.22 -24.30 -34.80
CA ASN A 257 -21.25 -24.95 -33.94
C ASN A 257 -21.70 -24.84 -32.48
N PRO A 258 -22.61 -25.73 -32.02
CA PRO A 258 -22.89 -25.84 -30.60
C PRO A 258 -21.62 -26.42 -29.96
N GLN A 259 -20.72 -25.54 -29.51
CA GLN A 259 -19.68 -25.97 -28.59
C GLN A 259 -20.38 -26.60 -27.39
N LYS A 260 -20.17 -27.91 -27.26
CA LYS A 260 -20.44 -28.72 -26.08
C LYS A 260 -20.21 -27.88 -24.83
N SER A 261 -21.31 -27.47 -24.21
CA SER A 261 -21.30 -27.19 -22.78
C SER A 261 -20.96 -28.51 -22.11
N ASP A 262 -19.73 -28.65 -21.65
CA ASP A 262 -19.33 -29.71 -20.73
C ASP A 262 -19.92 -29.35 -19.36
N PRO A 263 -20.90 -30.11 -18.82
CA PRO A 263 -21.33 -29.94 -17.44
C PRO A 263 -20.62 -31.01 -16.62
N GLY A 264 -19.46 -30.72 -16.04
CA GLY A 264 -18.85 -31.66 -15.11
C GLY A 264 -17.43 -31.38 -14.67
N LYS A 265 -17.25 -30.48 -13.69
CA LYS A 265 -16.74 -30.76 -12.33
C LYS A 265 -16.47 -29.46 -11.58
#